data_AF-A0ABD1GJM4-F1
#
_entry.id   AF-A0ABD1GJM4-F1
#
_cell.length_a   1.000
_cell.length_b   1.000
_cell.length_c   1.000
_cell.angle_alpha   90.00
_cell.angle_beta   90.00
_cell.angle_gamma   90.00
#
_symmetry.space_group_name_H-M   'P 1'
#
loop_
_entity.id
_entity.type
_entity.pdbx_description
1 polymer ?
#
loop_
_entity_poly.entity_id
_entity_poly.type
_entity_poly.pdbx_seq_one_letter_code
_entity_poly.pdbx_strand_id
1 'polypeptide(L)'
;MSKCPAASTFPPNLSHLTLSETRLRDDPMAELGKLPKLLFLKMQYDCYRGETMQVSCNGFPSLEVLALRYLSLRCVYVEEGGMSQLKHVRVRRCPHLQTRNMRENISISVQ
;
A
#
# COMPACT_ATOMS: atom_id res chain seq x y z
N MET A 1 0.36 19.22 9.75
CA MET A 1 -0.31 18.07 9.07
C MET A 1 0.79 17.17 8.53
N SER A 2 0.73 15.84 8.70
CA SER A 2 1.76 14.93 8.15
C SER A 2 1.37 14.48 6.74
N LYS A 3 2.24 14.78 5.79
CA LYS A 3 2.14 14.43 4.37
C LYS A 3 3.16 13.36 4.05
N CYS A 4 2.86 12.50 3.06
CA CYS A 4 3.83 11.53 2.58
C CYS A 4 5.01 12.27 1.91
N PRO A 5 6.27 11.92 2.22
CA PRO A 5 7.42 12.46 1.49
C PRO A 5 7.31 12.17 -0.01
N ALA A 6 7.82 13.09 -0.82
CA ALA A 6 7.87 12.89 -2.28
C ALA A 6 8.76 11.69 -2.62
N ALA A 7 8.41 10.96 -3.68
CA ALA A 7 9.14 9.77 -4.12
C ALA A 7 10.65 10.03 -4.31
N SER A 8 11.03 11.23 -4.76
CA SER A 8 12.42 11.65 -4.97
C SER A 8 13.26 11.75 -3.69
N THR A 9 12.64 11.75 -2.51
CA THR A 9 13.34 11.80 -1.22
C THR A 9 13.81 10.42 -0.75
N PHE A 10 13.29 9.34 -1.36
CA PHE A 10 13.68 7.98 -1.03
C PHE A 10 14.90 7.54 -1.85
N PRO A 11 15.72 6.62 -1.33
CA PRO A 11 16.81 6.03 -2.11
C PRO A 11 16.27 5.37 -3.39
N PRO A 12 16.96 5.53 -4.55
CA PRO A 12 16.47 5.04 -5.84
C PRO A 12 16.36 3.50 -5.93
N ASN A 13 17.06 2.79 -5.03
CA ASN A 13 17.06 1.33 -4.93
C ASN A 13 16.29 0.80 -3.72
N LEU A 14 15.43 1.61 -3.10
CA LEU A 14 14.64 1.19 -1.96
C LEU A 14 13.71 0.03 -2.34
N SER A 15 13.97 -1.15 -1.78
CA SER A 15 13.19 -2.37 -2.08
C SER A 15 12.19 -2.73 -0.99
N HIS A 16 12.42 -2.29 0.25
CA HIS A 16 11.56 -2.59 1.40
C HIS A 16 11.25 -1.30 2.16
N LEU A 17 9.96 -1.04 2.39
CA LEU A 17 9.51 0.10 3.15
C LEU A 17 8.47 -0.33 4.19
N THR A 18 8.65 0.15 5.42
CA THR A 18 7.63 0.06 6.47
C THR A 18 7.21 1.46 6.91
N LEU A 19 5.92 1.75 6.83
CA LEU A 19 5.30 2.90 7.49
C LEU A 19 4.65 2.43 8.80
N SER A 20 5.02 3.06 9.90
CA SER A 20 4.52 2.75 11.24
C SER A 20 4.24 4.05 11.99
N GLU A 21 3.03 4.23 12.51
CA GLU A 21 2.67 5.37 13.36
C GLU A 21 2.93 6.76 12.74
N THR A 22 3.04 6.85 11.41
CA THR A 22 3.29 8.09 10.67
C THR A 22 2.07 9.02 10.63
N ARG A 23 0.86 8.49 10.89
CA ARG A 23 -0.40 9.24 10.98
C ARG A 23 -0.68 10.13 9.76
N LEU A 24 -0.25 9.69 8.56
CA LEU A 24 -0.40 10.41 7.31
C LEU A 24 -1.88 10.71 7.04
N ARG A 25 -2.17 11.90 6.51
CA ARG A 25 -3.54 12.27 6.10
C ARG A 25 -3.76 12.13 4.60
N ASP A 26 -2.74 12.43 3.81
CA ASP A 26 -2.77 12.26 2.36
C ASP A 26 -2.50 10.80 2.01
N ASP A 27 -3.07 10.34 0.90
CA ASP A 27 -2.88 8.97 0.42
C ASP A 27 -1.39 8.71 0.10
N PRO A 28 -0.73 7.80 0.83
CA PRO A 28 0.68 7.51 0.58
C PRO A 28 0.91 6.79 -0.74
N MET A 29 -0.10 6.13 -1.33
CA MET A 29 0.07 5.39 -2.58
C MET A 29 0.46 6.29 -3.75
N ALA A 30 0.08 7.57 -3.73
CA ALA A 30 0.43 8.54 -4.77
C ALA A 30 1.94 8.76 -4.91
N GLU A 31 2.68 8.76 -3.79
CA GLU A 31 4.14 8.93 -3.81
C GLU A 31 4.86 7.58 -3.78
N LEU A 32 4.43 6.66 -2.92
CA LEU A 32 5.06 5.35 -2.80
C LEU A 32 4.93 4.51 -4.07
N GLY A 33 3.83 4.69 -4.83
CA GLY A 33 3.60 4.00 -6.09
C GLY A 33 4.59 4.38 -7.18
N LYS A 34 5.29 5.52 -7.05
CA LYS A 34 6.32 5.96 -8.00
C LYS A 34 7.68 5.28 -7.75
N LEU A 35 7.85 4.54 -6.66
CA LEU A 35 9.11 3.89 -6.31
C LEU A 35 9.33 2.66 -7.20
N PRO A 36 10.28 2.69 -8.14
CA PRO A 36 10.34 1.72 -9.24
C PRO A 36 10.84 0.34 -8.79
N LYS A 37 11.56 0.26 -7.66
CA LYS A 37 12.19 -0.97 -7.17
C LYS A 37 11.59 -1.48 -5.86
N LEU A 38 10.48 -0.90 -5.41
CA LEU A 38 9.85 -1.29 -4.16
C LEU A 38 9.18 -2.65 -4.31
N LEU A 39 9.74 -3.67 -3.66
CA LEU A 39 9.27 -5.05 -3.67
C LEU A 39 8.30 -5.35 -2.51
N PHE A 40 8.51 -4.70 -1.37
CA PHE A 40 7.77 -4.95 -0.14
C PHE A 40 7.32 -3.63 0.51
N LEU A 41 6.02 -3.48 0.68
CA LEU A 41 5.42 -2.36 1.40
C LEU A 41 4.64 -2.90 2.61
N LYS A 42 5.01 -2.43 3.79
CA LYS A 42 4.27 -2.70 5.02
C LYS A 42 3.74 -1.41 5.63
N MET A 43 2.45 -1.42 5.93
CA MET A 43 1.74 -0.31 6.53
C MET A 43 1.12 -0.80 7.84
N GLN A 44 1.48 -0.17 8.95
CA GLN A 44 1.05 -0.62 10.26
C GLN A 44 0.78 0.51 11.27
N TYR A 45 -0.07 0.23 12.26
CA TYR A 45 -0.29 1.07 13.45
C TYR A 45 -0.63 2.53 13.11
N ASP A 46 -1.85 2.80 12.64
CA ASP A 46 -2.33 4.17 12.33
C ASP A 46 -1.36 4.99 11.45
N CYS A 47 -0.64 4.33 10.53
CA CYS A 47 0.31 5.03 9.65
C CYS A 47 -0.40 5.93 8.62
N TYR A 48 -1.67 5.66 8.33
CA TYR A 48 -2.53 6.43 7.46
C TYR A 48 -3.92 6.55 8.09
N ARG A 49 -4.44 7.78 8.16
CA ARG A 49 -5.71 8.13 8.80
C ARG A 49 -6.86 8.33 7.83
N GLY A 50 -6.63 8.21 6.52
CA GLY A 50 -7.70 8.15 5.54
C GLY A 50 -8.33 6.76 5.48
N GLU A 51 -9.51 6.70 4.87
CA GLU A 51 -10.30 5.46 4.78
C GLU A 51 -10.10 4.72 3.45
N THR A 52 -9.53 5.36 2.44
CA THR A 52 -9.35 4.79 1.10
C THR A 52 -7.95 5.07 0.57
N MET A 53 -7.46 4.17 -0.27
CA MET A 53 -6.22 4.32 -1.02
C MET A 53 -6.48 4.10 -2.50
N GLN A 54 -5.76 4.82 -3.36
CA GLN A 54 -5.84 4.74 -4.81
C GLN A 54 -4.47 4.44 -5.40
N VAL A 55 -4.41 3.44 -6.27
CA VAL A 55 -3.22 3.06 -7.02
C VAL A 55 -3.50 3.27 -8.49
N SER A 56 -2.68 4.09 -9.14
CA SER A 56 -2.81 4.40 -10.56
C SER A 56 -2.34 3.24 -11.45
N CYS A 57 -2.65 3.32 -12.74
CA CYS A 57 -2.36 2.30 -13.77
C CYS A 57 -0.88 1.89 -13.93
N ASN A 58 0.06 2.65 -13.36
CA ASN A 58 1.50 2.33 -13.34
C ASN A 58 2.10 2.40 -11.92
N GLY A 59 1.24 2.46 -10.90
CA GLY A 59 1.67 2.48 -9.51
C GLY A 59 2.23 1.14 -9.10
N PHE A 60 3.38 1.16 -8.42
CA PHE A 60 4.05 0.00 -7.86
C PHE A 60 4.44 -1.07 -8.90
N PRO A 61 5.29 -0.73 -9.89
CA PRO A 61 5.61 -1.63 -11.00
C PRO A 61 6.40 -2.88 -10.60
N SER A 62 6.95 -2.94 -9.37
CA SER A 62 7.72 -4.08 -8.86
C SER A 62 7.24 -4.63 -7.53
N LEU A 63 6.11 -4.12 -6.99
CA LEU A 63 5.67 -4.52 -5.66
C LEU A 63 5.14 -5.95 -5.69
N GLU A 64 5.77 -6.82 -4.91
CA GLU A 64 5.39 -8.22 -4.79
C GLU A 64 4.54 -8.50 -3.54
N VAL A 65 4.76 -7.71 -2.47
CA VAL A 65 4.08 -7.92 -1.19
C VAL A 65 3.55 -6.61 -0.61
N LEU A 66 2.25 -6.58 -0.37
CA LEU A 66 1.57 -5.55 0.40
C LEU A 66 1.12 -6.12 1.75
N ALA A 67 1.61 -5.56 2.85
CA ALA A 67 1.23 -5.95 4.20
C ALA A 67 0.51 -4.81 4.93
N LEU A 68 -0.78 -5.01 5.24
CA LEU A 68 -1.63 -4.06 5.94
C LEU A 68 -1.90 -4.57 7.36
N ARG A 69 -1.57 -3.81 8.40
CA ARG A 69 -1.77 -4.23 9.79
C ARG A 69 -2.32 -3.11 10.68
N TYR A 70 -3.34 -3.38 11.48
CA TYR A 70 -3.86 -2.38 12.45
C TYR A 70 -4.23 -1.04 11.77
N LEU A 71 -4.98 -1.12 10.67
CA LEU A 71 -5.46 0.04 9.91
C LEU A 71 -6.98 0.09 9.89
N SER A 72 -7.55 1.29 9.93
CA SER A 72 -8.98 1.54 9.77
C SER A 72 -9.39 1.75 8.31
N LEU A 73 -8.66 1.11 7.38
CA LEU A 73 -8.87 1.26 5.94
C LEU A 73 -10.16 0.54 5.51
N ARG A 74 -10.97 1.19 4.67
CA ARG A 74 -12.18 0.61 4.06
C ARG A 74 -11.89 -0.06 2.72
N CYS A 75 -11.15 0.60 1.85
CA CYS A 75 -10.91 0.13 0.48
C CYS A 75 -9.50 0.48 -0.02
N VAL A 76 -8.97 -0.37 -0.90
CA VAL A 76 -7.85 -0.05 -1.79
C VAL A 76 -8.36 -0.19 -3.21
N TYR A 77 -8.35 0.89 -3.98
CA TYR A 77 -8.70 0.90 -5.39
C TYR A 77 -7.42 0.79 -6.21
N VAL A 78 -7.40 -0.16 -7.14
CA VAL A 78 -6.26 -0.39 -8.02
C VAL A 78 -6.74 -0.28 -9.46
N GLU A 79 -6.25 0.72 -10.18
CA GLU A 79 -6.50 0.86 -11.62
C GLU A 79 -5.90 -0.33 -12.39
N GLU A 80 -6.36 -0.54 -13.63
CA GLU A 80 -5.75 -1.53 -14.51
C GLU A 80 -4.27 -1.26 -14.76
N GLY A 81 -3.42 -2.27 -14.55
CA GLY A 81 -1.96 -2.15 -14.60
C GLY A 81 -1.29 -1.78 -13.28
N GLY A 82 -2.03 -1.24 -12.31
CA GLY A 82 -1.50 -0.96 -10.97
C GLY A 82 -1.14 -2.25 -10.23
N MET A 83 -0.03 -2.26 -9.49
CA MET A 83 0.47 -3.42 -8.75
C MET A 83 0.61 -4.68 -9.61
N SER A 84 1.05 -4.55 -10.86
CA SER A 84 1.11 -5.64 -11.85
C SER A 84 1.91 -6.87 -11.40
N GLN A 85 2.87 -6.70 -10.50
CA GLN A 85 3.75 -7.76 -10.00
C GLN A 85 3.34 -8.31 -8.61
N LEU A 86 2.17 -7.94 -8.10
CA LEU A 86 1.74 -8.29 -6.74
C LEU A 86 1.44 -9.78 -6.60
N LYS A 87 2.14 -10.45 -5.69
CA LYS A 87 2.00 -11.88 -5.40
C LYS A 87 1.23 -12.13 -4.12
N HIS A 88 1.40 -11.26 -3.12
CA HIS A 88 0.83 -11.47 -1.80
C HIS A 88 0.24 -10.20 -1.20
N VAL A 89 -0.99 -10.32 -0.68
CA VAL A 89 -1.59 -9.33 0.21
C VAL A 89 -1.77 -9.97 1.58
N ARG A 90 -1.16 -9.35 2.60
CA ARG A 90 -1.24 -9.80 3.99
C ARG A 90 -2.04 -8.79 4.78
N VAL A 91 -3.21 -9.18 5.27
CA VAL A 91 -4.08 -8.32 6.07
C VAL A 91 -4.15 -8.85 7.49
N ARG A 92 -3.89 -8.00 8.48
CA ARG A 92 -4.03 -8.35 9.90
C ARG A 92 -4.68 -7.23 10.68
N ARG A 93 -5.82 -7.51 11.34
CA ARG A 93 -6.55 -6.53 12.16
C ARG A 93 -6.86 -5.23 11.40
N CYS A 94 -7.48 -5.37 10.22
CA CYS A 94 -8.06 -4.26 9.46
C CYS A 94 -9.59 -4.49 9.36
N PRO A 95 -10.36 -4.18 10.43
CA PRO A 95 -11.74 -4.65 10.58
C PRO A 95 -12.73 -4.05 9.57
N HIS A 96 -12.38 -2.92 8.94
CA HIS A 96 -13.23 -2.22 7.99
C HIS A 96 -12.88 -2.53 6.52
N LEU A 97 -11.82 -3.29 6.26
CA LEU A 97 -11.30 -3.49 4.91
C LEU A 97 -12.21 -4.45 4.12
N GLN A 98 -12.77 -3.94 3.04
CA GLN A 98 -13.58 -4.71 2.10
C GLN A 98 -12.67 -5.36 1.06
N THR A 99 -12.68 -6.69 0.97
CA THR A 99 -11.81 -7.46 0.06
C THR A 99 -12.43 -7.75 -1.30
N ARG A 100 -13.70 -7.39 -1.53
CA ARG A 100 -14.48 -7.77 -2.73
C ARG A 100 -13.99 -7.15 -4.06
N ASN A 101 -12.99 -6.27 -4.04
CA ASN A 101 -12.51 -5.53 -5.23
C ASN A 101 -11.02 -5.77 -5.57
N MET A 102 -10.31 -6.63 -4.85
CA MET A 102 -8.93 -7.00 -5.22
C MET A 102 -9.02 -8.16 -6.22
N ARG A 103 -8.54 -7.97 -7.46
CA ARG A 103 -8.60 -8.95 -8.56
C ARG A 103 -8.23 -10.37 -8.11
N GLU A 104 -8.82 -11.36 -8.77
CA GLU A 104 -8.84 -12.81 -8.47
C GLU A 104 -7.47 -13.55 -8.41
N ASN A 105 -6.34 -12.84 -8.45
CA ASN A 105 -4.99 -13.44 -8.40
C ASN A 105 -4.27 -13.25 -7.06
N ILE A 106 -4.95 -12.78 -6.02
CA ILE A 106 -4.32 -12.47 -4.73
C ILE A 106 -4.67 -13.55 -3.72
N SER A 107 -3.67 -14.36 -3.33
CA SER A 107 -3.78 -15.22 -2.16
C SER A 107 -3.86 -14.35 -0.90
N ILE A 108 -5.07 -14.14 -0.39
CA ILE A 108 -5.29 -13.46 0.89
C ILE A 108 -5.14 -14.51 1.99
N SER A 109 -3.99 -14.52 2.67
CA SER A 109 -3.87 -15.22 3.95
C SER A 109 -4.38 -14.30 5.05
N VAL A 110 -5.59 -14.59 5.55
CA VAL A 110 -6.11 -13.99 6.79
C VAL A 110 -5.54 -14.80 7.96
N GLN A 111 -4.70 -14.17 8.79
CA GLN A 111 -4.20 -14.74 10.06
C GLN A 111 -4.66 -13.89 11.24
#